data_AF-A0AAV2EP89-F1
#
_entry.id   AF-A0AAV2EP89-F1
#
_cell.length_a   1.000
_cell.length_b   1.000
_cell.length_c   1.000
_cell.angle_alpha   90.00
_cell.angle_beta   90.00
_cell.angle_gamma   90.00
#
_symmetry.space_group_name_H-M   'P 1'
#
loop_
_entity.id
_entity.type
_entity.pdbx_description
1 polymer ?
#
loop_
_entity_poly.entity_id
_entity_poly.type
_entity_poly.pdbx_seq_one_letter_code
_entity_poly.pdbx_strand_id
1 'polypeptide(L)'
;MPKEPAAVGGGYAEKVAVPAAHVFPIQEGISLTDAAAFPEVACTVWSTIFRTTRLSPDESFLVHGGSSGIGTFAIQIAKHLGIRVFITAGSEEKLAA
;
A
#
# COMPACT_ATOMS: atom_id res chain seq x y z
N MET A 1 -23.12 5.52 6.21
CA MET A 1 -21.77 4.92 6.37
C MET A 1 -20.89 5.95 7.06
N PRO A 2 -20.26 5.65 8.20
CA PRO A 2 -19.44 6.63 8.88
C PRO A 2 -18.20 6.95 8.04
N LYS A 3 -17.95 8.24 7.81
CA LYS A 3 -16.75 8.77 7.15
C LYS A 3 -15.70 9.03 8.23
N GLU A 4 -15.05 8.00 8.74
CA GLU A 4 -13.93 8.20 9.66
C GLU A 4 -12.62 7.93 8.93
N PRO A 5 -11.76 8.95 8.75
CA PRO A 5 -10.49 8.80 8.07
C PRO A 5 -9.50 8.00 8.93
N ALA A 6 -8.66 7.19 8.27
CA ALA A 6 -7.44 6.63 8.85
C ALA A 6 -6.69 7.70 9.66
N ALA A 7 -5.98 7.31 10.73
CA ALA A 7 -5.33 8.21 11.68
C ALA A 7 -4.79 9.49 11.02
N VAL A 8 -5.46 10.63 11.23
CA VAL A 8 -5.20 11.89 10.52
C VAL A 8 -4.01 12.58 11.16
N GLY A 9 -2.82 12.01 10.99
CA GLY A 9 -1.57 12.52 11.57
C GLY A 9 -1.37 12.19 13.05
N GLY A 10 -0.26 12.67 13.62
CA GLY A 10 0.12 12.46 15.02
C GLY A 10 0.93 11.19 15.32
N GLY A 11 1.31 10.42 14.29
CA GLY A 11 2.06 9.16 14.45
C GLY A 11 3.52 9.33 14.89
N TYR A 12 4.14 10.51 14.68
CA TYR A 12 5.46 10.83 15.22
C TYR A 12 5.36 11.27 16.69
N ALA A 13 4.90 10.35 17.54
CA ALA A 13 4.73 10.54 18.98
C ALA A 13 4.90 9.19 19.69
N GLU A 14 5.20 9.22 20.99
CA GLU A 14 5.27 7.99 21.80
C GLU A 14 3.90 7.31 21.94
N LYS A 15 2.80 8.09 21.85
CA LYS A 15 1.42 7.61 21.91
C LYS A 15 0.53 8.48 21.01
N VAL A 16 -0.44 7.85 20.36
CA VAL A 16 -1.46 8.53 19.54
C VAL A 16 -2.82 7.85 19.75
N ALA A 17 -3.88 8.64 19.85
CA ALA A 17 -5.24 8.12 19.91
C ALA A 17 -5.73 7.83 18.48
N VAL A 18 -6.24 6.62 18.24
CA VAL A 18 -6.77 6.20 16.93
C VAL A 18 -8.10 5.47 17.11
N PRO A 19 -9.03 5.56 16.14
CA PRO A 19 -10.21 4.71 16.13
C PRO A 19 -9.82 3.23 16.16
N ALA A 20 -10.55 2.43 16.95
CA ALA A 20 -10.28 0.99 17.07
C ALA A 20 -10.39 0.24 15.72
N ALA A 21 -11.18 0.76 14.78
CA ALA A 21 -11.29 0.20 13.44
C ALA A 21 -10.02 0.37 12.58
N HIS A 22 -9.05 1.19 13.00
CA HIS A 22 -7.80 1.46 12.28
C HIS A 22 -6.59 0.68 12.82
N VAL A 23 -6.79 -0.18 13.82
CA VAL A 23 -5.73 -1.04 14.35
C VAL A 23 -5.91 -2.47 13.87
N PHE A 24 -4.80 -3.13 13.56
CA PHE A 24 -4.77 -4.50 13.08
C PHE A 24 -3.91 -5.37 14.00
N PRO A 25 -4.28 -6.64 14.23
CA PRO A 25 -3.40 -7.57 14.92
C PRO A 25 -2.16 -7.84 14.08
N ILE A 26 -0.98 -7.79 14.71
CA ILE A 26 0.26 -8.21 14.09
C ILE A 26 0.25 -9.74 14.00
N GLN A 27 0.50 -10.27 12.80
CA GLN A 27 0.55 -11.71 12.59
C GLN A 27 1.81 -12.31 13.22
N GLU A 28 1.74 -13.58 13.61
CA GLU A 28 2.89 -14.29 14.18
C GLU A 28 4.06 -14.31 13.20
N GLY A 29 5.28 -14.08 13.72
CA GLY A 29 6.50 -14.05 12.92
C GLY A 29 6.77 -12.73 12.19
N ILE A 30 5.88 -11.74 12.25
CA ILE A 30 6.11 -10.40 11.69
C ILE A 30 6.65 -9.47 12.77
N SER A 31 7.76 -8.78 12.50
CA SER A 31 8.33 -7.80 13.41
C SER A 31 7.42 -6.57 13.53
N LEU A 32 7.48 -5.88 14.67
CA LEU A 32 6.74 -4.62 14.84
C LEU A 32 7.13 -3.57 13.78
N THR A 33 8.40 -3.54 13.39
CA THR A 33 8.93 -2.60 12.38
C THR A 33 8.32 -2.87 11.01
N ASP A 34 8.28 -4.14 10.58
CA ASP A 34 7.68 -4.50 9.29
C ASP A 34 6.16 -4.28 9.30
N ALA A 35 5.52 -4.64 10.41
CA ALA A 35 4.09 -4.42 10.60
C ALA A 35 3.71 -2.94 10.54
N ALA A 36 4.54 -2.04 11.05
CA ALA A 36 4.30 -0.60 11.03
C ALA A 36 4.38 0.02 9.63
N ALA A 37 5.13 -0.59 8.69
CA ALA A 37 5.30 -0.07 7.34
C ALA A 37 4.09 -0.35 6.41
N PHE A 38 3.22 -1.29 6.79
CA PHE A 38 2.18 -1.84 5.94
C PHE A 38 0.89 -1.00 5.81
N PRO A 39 0.28 -0.47 6.91
CA PRO A 39 -1.08 0.05 6.86
C PRO A 39 -1.26 1.23 5.90
N GLU A 40 -0.31 2.15 5.90
CA GLU A 40 -0.37 3.37 5.07
C GLU A 40 -0.36 3.02 3.58
N VAL A 41 0.59 2.19 3.13
CA VAL A 41 0.71 1.81 1.72
C VAL A 41 -0.47 0.96 1.27
N ALA A 42 -0.95 0.05 2.13
CA ALA A 42 -2.06 -0.83 1.81
C ALA A 42 -3.38 -0.08 1.64
N CYS A 43 -3.74 0.75 2.64
CA CYS A 43 -4.95 1.56 2.59
C CYS A 43 -4.94 2.55 1.42
N THR A 44 -3.79 3.17 1.16
CA THR A 44 -3.63 4.11 0.04
C THR A 44 -3.85 3.41 -1.30
N VAL A 45 -3.13 2.33 -1.57
CA VAL A 45 -3.24 1.59 -2.84
C VAL A 45 -4.65 1.03 -3.02
N TRP A 46 -5.22 0.41 -1.98
CA TRP A 46 -6.54 -0.19 -2.09
C TRP A 46 -7.64 0.84 -2.36
N SER A 47 -7.65 1.95 -1.61
CA SER A 47 -8.68 2.99 -1.77
C SER A 47 -8.56 3.74 -3.10
N THR A 48 -7.35 4.02 -3.56
CA THR A 48 -7.11 4.81 -4.78
C THR A 48 -7.21 3.98 -6.05
N ILE A 49 -6.69 2.75 -6.05
CA ILE A 49 -6.68 1.90 -7.24
C ILE A 49 -7.88 0.96 -7.17
N PHE A 50 -7.86 -0.03 -6.28
CA PHE A 50 -8.78 -1.17 -6.36
C PHE A 50 -10.22 -0.89 -5.91
N ARG A 51 -10.47 0.22 -5.21
CA ARG A 51 -11.83 0.66 -4.86
C ARG A 51 -12.41 1.66 -5.85
N THR A 52 -11.57 2.43 -6.53
CA THR A 52 -12.01 3.55 -7.37
C THR A 52 -11.95 3.21 -8.86
N THR A 53 -11.02 2.36 -9.27
CA THR A 53 -10.89 1.89 -10.66
C THR A 53 -11.57 0.53 -10.84
N ARG A 54 -11.85 0.16 -12.09
CA ARG A 54 -12.33 -1.16 -12.48
C ARG A 54 -11.22 -1.97 -13.15
N LEU A 55 -9.99 -1.82 -12.65
CA LEU A 55 -8.81 -2.43 -13.26
C LEU A 55 -8.99 -3.94 -13.39
N SER A 56 -8.93 -4.45 -14.63
CA SER A 56 -9.16 -5.86 -14.95
C SER A 56 -7.92 -6.55 -15.53
N PRO A 57 -7.88 -7.91 -15.55
CA PRO A 57 -6.71 -8.65 -16.03
C PRO A 57 -6.38 -8.47 -17.52
N ASP A 58 -7.34 -8.02 -18.33
CA ASP A 58 -7.17 -7.67 -19.74
C ASP A 58 -6.60 -6.26 -19.96
N GLU A 59 -6.47 -5.46 -18.90
CA GLU A 59 -5.86 -4.15 -18.93
C GLU A 59 -4.38 -4.17 -18.52
N SER A 60 -3.69 -3.07 -18.80
CA SER A 60 -2.31 -2.85 -18.36
C SER A 60 -2.26 -1.72 -17.32
N PHE A 61 -1.40 -1.90 -16.33
CA PHE A 61 -1.26 -0.98 -15.20
C PHE A 61 0.14 -0.38 -15.17
N LEU A 62 0.25 0.96 -15.26
CA LEU A 62 1.51 1.68 -15.14
C LEU A 62 1.67 2.26 -13.74
N VAL A 63 2.73 1.88 -13.05
CA VAL A 63 3.09 2.36 -11.71
C VAL A 63 4.32 3.25 -11.79
N HIS A 64 4.15 4.54 -11.52
CA HIS A 64 5.29 5.44 -11.34
C HIS A 64 5.93 5.24 -9.97
N GLY A 65 7.26 5.24 -9.93
CA GLY A 65 7.99 5.01 -8.69
C GLY A 65 7.80 3.59 -8.14
N GLY A 66 7.92 2.58 -9.00
CA GLY A 66 7.68 1.17 -8.67
C GLY A 66 8.51 0.62 -7.51
N SER A 67 9.67 1.23 -7.22
CA SER A 67 10.53 0.88 -6.09
C SER A 67 10.16 1.58 -4.76
N SER A 68 9.07 2.36 -4.73
CA SER A 68 8.55 3.00 -3.51
C SER A 68 7.64 2.06 -2.72
N GLY A 69 7.33 2.36 -1.46
CA GLY A 69 6.41 1.53 -0.67
C GLY A 69 5.01 1.38 -1.29
N ILE A 70 4.47 2.46 -1.88
CA ILE A 70 3.20 2.41 -2.64
C ILE A 70 3.38 1.54 -3.89
N GLY A 71 4.48 1.77 -4.63
CA GLY A 71 4.74 1.07 -5.88
C GLY A 71 4.89 -0.44 -5.69
N THR A 72 5.73 -0.86 -4.75
CA THR A 72 5.99 -2.28 -4.47
C THR A 72 4.74 -2.99 -3.98
N PHE A 73 3.90 -2.35 -3.17
CA PHE A 73 2.63 -2.93 -2.76
C PHE A 73 1.62 -3.02 -3.92
N ALA A 74 1.48 -1.97 -4.72
CA ALA A 74 0.58 -1.97 -5.89
C ALA A 74 0.96 -3.04 -6.92
N ILE A 75 2.26 -3.23 -7.18
CA ILE A 75 2.78 -4.27 -8.08
C ILE A 75 2.39 -5.66 -7.57
N GLN A 76 2.56 -5.93 -6.27
CA GLN A 76 2.23 -7.23 -5.68
C GLN A 76 0.75 -7.57 -5.82
N ILE A 77 -0.14 -6.64 -5.51
CA ILE A 77 -1.59 -6.85 -5.64
C ILE A 77 -1.99 -7.00 -7.11
N ALA A 78 -1.49 -6.14 -8.01
CA ALA A 78 -1.81 -6.24 -9.44
C ALA A 78 -1.35 -7.58 -10.05
N LYS A 79 -0.13 -8.04 -9.70
CA LYS A 79 0.35 -9.37 -10.10
C LYS A 79 -0.51 -10.50 -9.54
N HIS A 80 -0.91 -10.41 -8.26
CA HIS A 80 -1.80 -11.39 -7.65
C HIS A 80 -3.16 -11.49 -8.37
N LEU A 81 -3.66 -10.38 -8.90
CA LEU A 81 -4.89 -10.31 -9.68
C LEU A 81 -4.71 -10.64 -11.18
N GLY A 82 -3.51 -11.01 -11.62
CA GLY A 82 -3.23 -11.39 -13.01
C GLY A 82 -3.11 -10.20 -13.98
N ILE A 83 -2.91 -8.99 -13.47
CA ILE A 83 -2.86 -7.76 -14.27
C ILE A 83 -1.43 -7.52 -14.76
N ARG A 84 -1.27 -7.11 -16.02
CA ARG A 84 0.04 -6.77 -16.57
C ARG A 84 0.53 -5.43 -16.01
N VAL A 85 1.72 -5.41 -15.42
CA VAL A 85 2.29 -4.21 -14.77
C VAL A 85 3.53 -3.68 -15.50
N PHE A 86 3.57 -2.37 -15.69
CA PHE A 86 4.75 -1.60 -16.10
C PHE A 86 5.15 -0.64 -14.98
N ILE A 87 6.45 -0.35 -14.84
CA ILE A 87 6.94 0.52 -13.77
C ILE A 87 7.91 1.58 -14.28
N THR A 88 8.04 2.68 -13.54
CA THR A 88 9.19 3.58 -13.64
C THR A 88 9.92 3.65 -12.30
N ALA A 89 11.24 3.86 -12.31
CA ALA A 89 12.02 4.13 -11.11
C ALA A 89 13.14 5.13 -11.42
N GLY A 90 13.73 5.72 -10.37
CA GLY A 90 14.72 6.80 -10.51
C GLY A 90 16.14 6.37 -10.89
N SER A 91 16.42 5.06 -10.93
CA SER A 91 17.71 4.51 -11.33
C SER A 91 17.56 3.07 -11.82
N GLU A 92 18.53 2.58 -12.60
CA GLU A 92 18.58 1.17 -13.03
C GLU A 92 18.71 0.22 -11.84
N GLU A 93 19.49 0.59 -10.82
CA GLU A 93 19.61 -0.19 -9.57
C GLU A 93 18.24 -0.44 -8.93
N LYS A 94 17.37 0.58 -8.90
CA LYS A 94 16.01 0.47 -8.36
C LYS A 94 15.05 -0.33 -9.26
N LEU A 95 15.38 -0.49 -10.54
CA LEU A 95 14.62 -1.35 -11.47
C LEU A 95 15.06 -2.81 -11.36
N ALA A 96 16.32 -3.05 -10.98
CA ALA A 96 16.91 -4.38 -10.86
C ALA A 96 16.66 -5.08 -9.51
N ALA A 97 16.33 -4.30 -8.47
CA ALA A 97 15.95 -4.77 -7.14
C ALA A 97 14.57 -5.45 -7.13
#